data_AF-A0A3S0AVH8-F1
#
_entry.id   AF-A0A3S0AVH8-F1
#
_cell.length_a   1.000
_cell.length_b   1.000
_cell.length_c   1.000
_cell.angle_alpha   90.00
_cell.angle_beta   90.00
_cell.angle_gamma   90.00
#
_symmetry.space_group_name_H-M   'P 1'
#
loop_
_entity.id
_entity.type
_entity.pdbx_description
1 polymer ?
#
loop_
_entity_poly.entity_id
_entity_poly.type
_entity_poly.pdbx_seq_one_letter_code
_entity_poly.pdbx_strand_id
1 'polypeptide(L)' 'MKTYILVGETAVNHFLQNDFQELETAIDVITGDIISFDKETESITTLLDMLRGWNDFIELSANDIQEIKQNTNIEFDQN' A
#
# COMPACT_ATOMS: atom_id res chain seq x y z
N MET A 1 5.03 -15.33 3.17
CA MET A 1 4.66 -14.61 1.92
C MET A 1 4.06 -13.32 2.39
N LYS A 2 4.70 -12.19 2.08
CA LYS A 2 4.23 -10.89 2.54
C LYS A 2 2.97 -10.48 1.78
N THR A 3 2.00 -9.96 2.53
CA THR A 3 0.84 -9.24 2.02
C THR A 3 1.17 -7.76 2.04
N TYR A 4 0.95 -7.06 0.93
CA TYR A 4 1.12 -5.61 0.88
C TYR A 4 -0.22 -4.93 1.03
N ILE A 5 -0.27 -3.86 1.80
CA ILE A 5 -1.48 -3.10 2.10
C ILE A 5 -1.19 -1.65 1.78
N LEU A 6 -1.93 -1.11 0.82
CA LEU A 6 -1.93 0.31 0.50
C LEU A 6 -2.85 1.00 1.51
N VAL A 7 -2.38 2.11 2.10
CA VAL A 7 -3.13 2.88 3.10
C VAL A 7 -3.19 4.36 2.73
N GLY A 8 -4.22 5.05 3.20
CA GLY A 8 -4.47 6.48 2.97
C GLY A 8 -5.55 6.74 1.92
N GLU A 9 -6.56 7.54 2.29
CA GLU A 9 -7.76 7.82 1.48
C GLU A 9 -7.41 8.28 0.06
N THR A 10 -6.50 9.26 -0.06
CA THR A 10 -6.08 9.83 -1.34
C THR A 10 -5.35 8.81 -2.20
N ALA A 11 -4.39 8.07 -1.63
CA ALA A 11 -3.63 7.06 -2.37
C ALA A 11 -4.54 5.89 -2.83
N VAL A 12 -5.44 5.42 -1.97
CA VAL A 12 -6.44 4.40 -2.33
C VAL A 12 -7.34 4.90 -3.46
N ASN A 13 -7.82 6.14 -3.39
CA ASN A 13 -8.66 6.73 -4.43
C ASN A 13 -7.93 6.82 -5.78
N HIS A 14 -6.68 7.29 -5.81
CA HIS A 14 -5.90 7.35 -7.06
C HIS A 14 -5.62 5.95 -7.61
N PHE A 15 -5.30 4.98 -6.76
CA PHE A 15 -5.13 3.60 -7.17
C PHE A 15 -6.40 3.02 -7.81
N LEU A 16 -7.57 3.18 -7.17
CA LEU A 16 -8.85 2.70 -7.70
C LEU A 16 -9.24 3.37 -9.03
N GLN A 17 -8.73 4.59 -9.27
CA GLN A 17 -8.96 5.33 -10.51
C GLN A 17 -7.89 5.05 -11.60
N ASN A 18 -6.89 4.20 -11.31
CA ASN A 18 -5.71 3.97 -12.16
C ASN A 18 -4.90 5.25 -12.45
N ASP A 19 -4.93 6.22 -11.54
CA ASP A 19 -4.17 7.46 -11.62
C ASP A 19 -2.80 7.30 -10.95
N PHE A 20 -1.89 6.63 -11.66
CA PHE A 20 -0.58 6.26 -11.12
C PHE A 20 0.34 7.44 -10.85
N GLN A 21 0.19 8.54 -11.59
CA GLN A 21 1.00 9.75 -11.41
C GLN A 21 0.66 10.44 -10.08
N GLU A 22 -0.64 10.60 -9.80
CA GLU A 22 -1.08 11.17 -8.53
C GLU A 22 -0.92 10.18 -7.37
N LEU A 23 -1.02 8.86 -7.63
CA LEU A 23 -0.67 7.82 -6.66
C LEU A 23 0.78 7.96 -6.18
N GLU A 24 1.73 8.09 -7.10
CA GLU A 24 3.16 8.27 -6.77
C GLU A 24 3.39 9.49 -5.88
N THR A 25 2.73 10.60 -6.23
CA THR A 25 2.79 11.84 -5.44
C THR A 25 2.15 11.66 -4.06
N ALA A 26 1.01 10.97 -3.97
CA ALA A 26 0.29 10.75 -2.72
C ALA A 26 1.08 9.87 -1.73
N ILE A 27 1.85 8.90 -2.24
CA ILE A 27 2.74 8.06 -1.44
C ILE A 27 3.96 8.82 -0.96
N ASP A 28 4.64 9.57 -1.83
CA ASP A 28 5.88 10.29 -1.48
C ASP A 28 5.62 11.44 -0.47
N VAL A 29 4.43 12.04 -0.51
CA VAL A 29 4.06 13.20 0.32
C VAL A 29 3.56 12.81 1.73
N ILE A 30 3.73 11.56 2.17
CA ILE A 30 3.36 11.05 3.52
C ILE A 30 1.83 10.87 3.71
N THR A 31 1.03 11.11 2.67
CA THR A 31 -0.45 10.99 2.76
C THR A 31 -0.97 9.59 2.45
N GLY A 32 -0.17 8.75 1.81
CA GLY A 32 -0.43 7.33 1.66
C GLY A 32 0.83 6.54 1.94
N ASP A 33 0.68 5.38 2.56
CA ASP A 33 1.78 4.46 2.83
C ASP A 33 1.49 3.11 2.17
N ILE A 34 2.55 2.38 1.82
CA ILE A 34 2.45 0.96 1.47
C ILE A 34 3.12 0.17 2.57
N ILE A 35 2.32 -0.61 3.29
CA ILE A 35 2.76 -1.44 4.39
C ILE A 35 2.93 -2.87 3.90
N SER A 36 4.06 -3.50 4.23
CA SER A 36 4.26 -4.93 4.03
C SER A 36 4.05 -5.66 5.34
N PHE A 37 3.17 -6.66 5.35
CA PHE A 37 2.80 -7.46 6.53
C PHE A 37 2.98 -8.94 6.21
N ASP A 38 3.79 -9.64 6.99
CA ASP A 38 3.95 -11.09 6.84
C ASP A 38 2.93 -11.85 7.69
N LYS A 39 1.84 -12.27 7.04
CA LYS A 39 0.76 -13.03 7.67
C LYS A 39 1.19 -14.38 8.28
N GLU A 40 2.36 -14.91 7.92
CA GLU A 40 2.87 -16.17 8.46
C GLU A 40 3.61 -15.98 9.78
N THR A 41 4.19 -14.80 10.01
CA THR A 41 5.01 -14.51 11.20
C THR A 41 4.40 -13.45 12.12
N GLU A 42 3.49 -12.63 11.60
CA GLU A 42 2.89 -11.52 12.33
C GLU A 42 1.42 -11.78 12.64
N SER A 43 0.94 -11.21 13.75
CA SER A 43 -0.44 -11.39 14.19
C SER A 43 -1.35 -10.33 13.57
N ILE A 44 -2.63 -10.65 13.38
CA ILE A 44 -3.61 -9.66 12.89
C ILE A 44 -3.75 -8.46 13.85
N THR A 45 -3.52 -8.65 15.15
CA THR A 45 -3.48 -7.55 16.13
C THR A 45 -2.36 -6.57 15.82
N THR A 46 -1.18 -7.08 15.44
CA THR A 46 -0.05 -6.26 14.99
C THR A 46 -0.45 -5.41 13.79
N LEU A 47 -1.11 -6.02 12.80
CA LEU A 47 -1.60 -5.29 11.62
C LEU A 47 -2.59 -4.19 12.01
N LEU A 48 -3.57 -4.49 12.86
CA LEU A 48 -4.55 -3.50 13.31
C LEU A 48 -3.91 -2.35 14.09
N ASP A 49 -2.87 -2.64 14.87
CA ASP A 49 -2.09 -1.60 15.56
C ASP A 49 -1.29 -0.74 14.56
N MET A 50 -0.72 -1.32 13.50
CA MET A 50 -0.05 -0.57 12.42
C MET A 50 -1.03 0.31 11.65
N LEU A 51 -2.25 -0.18 11.41
CA LEU A 51 -3.32 0.53 10.71
C LEU A 51 -4.09 1.50 11.64
N ARG A 52 -3.71 1.62 12.91
CA ARG A 52 -4.43 2.44 13.87
C ARG A 52 -4.33 3.92 13.51
N GLY A 53 -5.47 4.53 13.20
CA GLY A 53 -5.55 5.95 12.81
C GLY A 53 -5.53 6.19 11.30
N TRP A 54 -5.42 5.13 10.50
CA TRP A 54 -5.62 5.18 9.06
C TRP A 54 -7.12 5.06 8.74
N ASN A 55 -7.60 5.88 7.82
CA ASN A 55 -9.02 5.93 7.45
C ASN A 55 -9.38 4.90 6.36
N ASP A 56 -8.44 4.59 5.46
CA ASP A 56 -8.66 3.73 4.31
C ASP A 56 -7.44 2.87 4.05
N PHE A 57 -7.68 1.61 3.67
CA PHE A 57 -6.65 0.68 3.23
C PHE A 57 -7.22 -0.38 2.28
N ILE A 58 -6.37 -0.90 1.39
CA ILE A 58 -6.70 -2.02 0.51
C ILE A 58 -5.54 -3.02 0.47
N GLU A 59 -5.87 -4.31 0.40
CA GLU A 59 -4.87 -5.35 0.14
C GLU A 59 -4.47 -5.34 -1.34
N LEU A 60 -3.17 -5.28 -1.61
CA LEU A 60 -2.61 -5.33 -2.95
C LEU A 60 -2.31 -6.77 -3.34
N SER A 61 -2.84 -7.19 -4.48
CA SER A 61 -2.48 -8.45 -5.13
C SER A 61 -1.11 -8.36 -5.80
N ALA A 62 -0.56 -9.51 -6.21
CA ALA A 62 0.70 -9.54 -6.96
C ALA A 62 0.63 -8.77 -8.29
N ASN A 63 -0.55 -8.73 -8.92
CA ASN A 63 -0.76 -7.96 -10.14
C ASN A 63 -0.76 -6.46 -9.85
N ASP A 64 -1.45 -6.03 -8.79
CA ASP A 64 -1.48 -4.62 -8.38
C ASP A 64 -0.05 -4.09 -8.12
N ILE A 65 0.78 -4.89 -7.45
CA ILE A 65 2.19 -4.56 -7.22
C ILE A 65 2.96 -4.45 -8.54
N GLN A 66 2.70 -5.33 -9.51
CA GLN A 66 3.34 -5.25 -10.83
C GLN A 66 2.91 -3.98 -11.56
N GLU A 67 1.61 -3.64 -11.53
CA GLU A 67 1.08 -2.44 -12.19
C GLU A 67 1.64 -1.17 -11.57
N ILE A 68 1.69 -1.08 -10.24
CA ILE A 68 2.30 0.06 -9.56
C ILE A 68 3.78 0.19 -9.95
N LYS A 69 4.55 -0.90 -9.96
CA LYS A 69 5.97 -0.89 -10.36
C LYS A 69 6.21 -0.53 -11.83
N GLN A 70 5.25 -0.81 -12.71
CA GLN A 70 5.36 -0.49 -14.13
C GLN A 70 5.02 0.97 -14.43
N ASN A 71 4.18 1.59 -13.59
CA ASN A 71 3.63 2.92 -13.83
C ASN A 71 4.16 3.99 -12.86
N THR A 72 4.89 3.62 -11.81
CA THR A 72 5.44 4.53 -10.79
C THR A 72 6.87 4.12 -10.43
N ASN A 73 7.61 5.00 -9.75
CA ASN A 73 8.92 4.66 -9.17
C ASN A 73 8.81 4.15 -7.72
N ILE A 74 7.60 3.77 -7.27
CA ILE A 74 7.41 3.25 -5.92
C ILE A 74 8.13 1.90 -5.77
N GLU A 75 9.08 1.84 -4.84
CA GLU A 75 9.80 0.61 -4.50
C GLU A 75 9.09 -0.16 -3.39
N PHE A 76 9.06 -1.50 -3.51
CA PHE A 76 8.45 -2.39 -2.53
C PHE A 76 9.55 -3.23 -1.88
N ASP A 77 9.63 -3.18 -0.55
CA ASP A 77 10.68 -3.83 0.24
C ASP A 77 10.55 -5.37 0.19
N GLN A 78 11.50 -6.06 -0.46
CA GLN A 78 11.44 -7.51 -0.71
C GLN A 78 12.00 -8.39 0.42
N ASN A 79 12.39 -7.83 1.57
CA ASN A 79 13.17 -8.54 2.59
C ASN A 79 12.43 -9.65 3.35
#